data_AF-A0A3C1GCH6-F1
#
_entry.id   AF-A0A3C1GCH6-F1
#
_cell.length_a   1.000
_cell.length_b   1.000
_cell.length_c   1.000
_cell.angle_alpha   90.00
_cell.angle_beta   90.00
_cell.angle_gamma   90.00
#
_symmetry.space_group_name_H-M   'P 1'
#
loop_
_entity.id
_entity.type
_entity.pdbx_description
1 polymer ?
#
loop_
_entity_poly.entity_id
_entity_poly.type
_entity_poly.pdbx_seq_one_letter_code
_entity_poly.pdbx_strand_id
1 'polypeptide(L)' 'MSNGNGAVRGALGYLDSHVEEFTRTLGDLVRIPSMSASGFPPEEVQRSAEATAEVLRRAGIENVGIIKIPISVTLGAGT' A
#
# COMPACT_ATOMS: atom_id res chain seq x y z
N MET A 1 16.87 25.68 -20.88
CA MET A 1 16.58 24.27 -20.53
C MET A 1 17.38 23.88 -19.29
N SER A 2 16.92 24.30 -18.12
CA SER A 2 17.61 24.08 -16.85
C SER A 2 16.56 23.95 -15.75
N ASN A 3 16.22 22.73 -15.33
CA ASN A 3 15.60 22.53 -14.01
C ASN A 3 15.51 21.07 -13.52
N GLY A 4 15.85 20.06 -14.33
CA GLY A 4 15.77 18.64 -13.91
C GLY A 4 16.59 18.35 -12.64
N ASN A 5 17.78 18.94 -12.53
CA ASN A 5 18.66 18.72 -11.39
C ASN A 5 18.17 19.41 -10.09
N GLY A 6 17.39 20.48 -10.20
CA GLY A 6 16.83 21.18 -9.05
C GLY A 6 15.69 20.39 -8.40
N ALA A 7 14.76 19.89 -9.22
CA ALA A 7 13.65 19.06 -8.76
C ALA A 7 14.14 17.75 -8.11
N VAL A 8 15.13 17.09 -8.73
CA VAL A 8 15.73 15.86 -8.18
C VAL A 8 16.41 16.13 -6.84
N ARG A 9 17.19 17.21 -6.71
CA ARG A 9 17.80 17.60 -5.43
C ARG A 9 16.76 17.87 -4.34
N GLY A 10 15.68 18.55 -4.69
CA GLY A 10 14.57 18.79 -3.76
C GLY A 10 13.94 17.49 -3.27
N ALA A 11 13.65 16.56 -4.17
CA ALA A 11 13.09 15.26 -3.83
C ALA A 11 14.03 14.42 -2.94
N LEU A 12 15.34 14.41 -3.24
CA LEU A 12 16.34 13.71 -2.42
C LEU A 12 16.47 14.34 -1.02
N GLY A 13 16.50 15.67 -0.92
CA GLY A 13 16.54 16.35 0.38
C GLY A 13 15.28 16.11 1.23
N TYR A 14 14.10 16.02 0.59
CA TYR A 14 12.87 15.62 1.26
C TYR A 14 12.95 14.18 1.76
N LEU A 15 13.41 13.25 0.92
CA LEU A 15 13.63 11.87 1.32
C LEU A 15 14.57 11.78 2.52
N ASP A 16 15.76 12.39 2.45
CA ASP A 16 16.77 12.36 3.51
C ASP A 16 16.22 12.87 4.86
N SER A 17 15.40 13.92 4.83
CA SER A 17 14.78 14.50 6.03
C SER A 17 13.60 13.69 6.58
N HIS A 18 13.06 12.73 5.84
CA HIS A 18 11.87 11.94 6.21
C HIS A 18 12.12 10.42 6.24
N VAL A 19 13.36 9.95 6.01
CA VAL A 19 13.70 8.51 6.00
C VAL A 19 13.15 7.78 7.22
N GLU A 20 13.33 8.34 8.42
CA GLU A 20 12.86 7.69 9.64
C GLU A 20 11.33 7.52 9.70
N GLU A 21 10.59 8.52 9.21
CA GLU A 21 9.14 8.45 9.12
C GLU A 21 8.70 7.37 8.13
N PHE A 22 9.34 7.30 6.97
CA PHE A 22 9.07 6.26 5.98
C PHE A 22 9.42 4.87 6.49
N THR A 23 10.54 4.72 7.22
CA THR A 23 10.91 3.46 7.85
C THR A 23 9.87 3.04 8.90
N ARG A 24 9.36 3.97 9.73
CA ARG A 24 8.28 3.67 10.68
C ARG A 24 7.00 3.25 9.96
N THR A 25 6.60 4.00 8.92
CA THR A 25 5.42 3.70 8.11
C THR A 25 5.52 2.31 7.47
N LEU A 26 6.67 1.96 6.88
CA LEU A 26 6.93 0.64 6.33
C LEU A 26 6.88 -0.44 7.42
N GLY A 27 7.45 -0.17 8.59
CA GLY A 27 7.40 -1.06 9.74
C GLY A 27 5.98 -1.36 10.20
N ASP A 28 5.10 -0.35 10.21
CA ASP A 28 3.70 -0.51 10.59
C ASP A 28 2.91 -1.32 9.55
N LEU A 29 3.19 -1.14 8.25
CA LEU A 29 2.57 -1.94 7.19
C LEU A 29 3.02 -3.41 7.24
N VAL A 30 4.32 -3.67 7.37
CA VAL A 30 4.90 -5.04 7.37
C VAL A 30 4.49 -5.85 8.60
N ARG A 31 4.14 -5.19 9.72
CA ARG A 31 3.63 -5.86 10.91
C ARG A 31 2.25 -6.51 10.71
N ILE A 32 1.52 -6.17 9.64
CA ILE A 32 0.25 -6.79 9.33
C ILE A 32 0.52 -8.14 8.63
N PRO A 33 0.09 -9.28 9.21
CA PRO A 33 0.36 -10.60 8.65
C PRO A 33 -0.56 -10.94 7.46
N SER A 34 -0.56 -10.08 6.44
CA SER A 34 -1.50 -10.10 5.32
C SER A 34 -1.14 -11.09 4.21
N MET A 35 -1.04 -12.39 4.54
CA MET A 35 -0.76 -13.43 3.56
C MET A 35 -2.04 -13.85 2.83
N SER A 36 -2.03 -13.80 1.49
CA SER A 36 -3.19 -14.17 0.65
C SER A 36 -3.27 -15.66 0.31
N ALA A 37 -2.36 -16.48 0.86
CA ALA A 37 -2.36 -17.92 0.65
C ALA A 37 -3.48 -18.60 1.44
N SER A 38 -3.97 -19.73 0.93
CA SER A 38 -4.95 -20.54 1.65
C SER A 38 -4.40 -21.00 3.00
N GLY A 39 -5.26 -21.03 4.02
CA GLY A 39 -4.88 -21.38 5.40
C GLY A 39 -4.38 -20.22 6.25
N PHE A 40 -4.29 -19.01 5.69
CA PHE A 40 -4.02 -17.77 6.44
C PHE A 40 -5.29 -16.93 6.62
N PRO A 41 -5.37 -16.08 7.66
CA PRO A 41 -6.57 -15.29 7.93
C PRO A 41 -6.81 -14.23 6.84
N PRO A 42 -7.90 -14.32 6.06
CA PRO A 42 -8.16 -13.39 4.95
C PRO A 42 -8.43 -11.95 5.40
N GLU A 43 -8.87 -11.76 6.64
CA GLU A 43 -9.11 -10.44 7.25
C GLU A 43 -7.82 -9.60 7.34
N GLU A 44 -6.65 -10.23 7.44
CA GLU A 44 -5.37 -9.52 7.50
C GLU A 44 -5.00 -8.89 6.15
N VAL A 45 -5.46 -9.47 5.04
CA VAL A 45 -5.33 -8.87 3.71
C VAL A 45 -6.19 -7.60 3.61
N GLN A 46 -7.42 -7.65 4.11
CA GLN A 46 -8.30 -6.48 4.17
C GLN A 46 -7.68 -5.37 5.05
N ARG A 47 -7.15 -5.73 6.23
CA ARG A 47 -6.50 -4.80 7.15
C ARG A 47 -5.26 -4.14 6.54
N SER A 48 -4.46 -4.88 5.76
CA SER A 48 -3.32 -4.33 5.03
C SER A 48 -3.73 -3.35 3.93
N ALA A 49 -4.81 -3.66 3.20
CA ALA A 49 -5.38 -2.73 2.23
C ALA A 49 -5.88 -1.43 2.88
N GLU A 50 -6.52 -1.52 4.05
CA GLU A 50 -6.96 -0.36 4.83
C GLU A 50 -5.80 0.50 5.34
N ALA A 51 -4.77 -0.13 5.90
CA ALA A 51 -3.58 0.57 6.36
C ALA A 51 -2.85 1.27 5.20
N THR A 52 -2.74 0.61 4.05
CA THR A 52 -2.15 1.21 2.83
C THR A 52 -2.97 2.39 2.35
N ALA A 53 -4.30 2.25 2.29
CA ALA A 53 -5.19 3.34 1.89
C ALA A 53 -5.02 4.57 2.79
N GLU A 54 -4.87 4.37 4.09
CA GLU A 54 -4.62 5.45 5.05
C GLU A 54 -3.27 6.15 4.82
N VAL A 55 -2.20 5.39 4.54
CA VAL A 55 -0.89 5.97 4.19
C VAL A 55 -0.99 6.84 2.94
N LEU A 56 -1.69 6.38 1.90
CA LEU A 56 -1.88 7.15 0.66
C LEU A 56 -2.67 8.44 0.90
N ARG A 57 -3.73 8.40 1.71
CA ARG A 57 -4.50 9.60 2.08
C ARG A 57 -3.64 10.61 2.83
N ARG A 58 -2.83 10.16 3.79
CA ARG A 58 -1.92 11.04 4.56
C ARG A 58 -0.85 11.67 3.67
N ALA A 59 -0.42 10.98 2.62
CA ALA A 59 0.48 11.52 1.61
C ALA A 59 -0.19 12.55 0.67
N GLY A 60 -1.49 12.84 0.86
CA GLY A 60 -2.24 13.81 0.07
C GLY A 60 -2.85 13.24 -1.21
N ILE A 61 -2.87 11.91 -1.38
CA ILE A 61 -3.53 11.29 -2.54
C ILE A 61 -5.04 11.34 -2.35
N GLU A 62 -5.72 11.91 -3.35
CA GLU A 62 -7.18 12.01 -3.40
C GLU A 62 -7.82 10.74 -3.96
N ASN A 63 -9.11 10.53 -3.67
CA ASN A 63 -9.92 9.43 -4.22
C ASN A 63 -9.43 8.01 -3.88
N VAL A 64 -8.79 7.83 -2.73
CA VAL A 64 -8.29 6.52 -2.27
C VAL A 64 -9.44 5.64 -1.77
N GLY A 65 -9.71 4.55 -2.50
CA GLY A 65 -10.75 3.56 -2.18
C GLY A 65 -10.23 2.11 -2.21
N ILE A 66 -10.95 1.22 -1.51
CA ILE A 66 -10.70 -0.23 -1.55
C ILE A 66 -11.77 -0.88 -2.41
N ILE A 67 -11.34 -1.60 -3.44
CA ILE A 67 -12.21 -2.34 -4.35
C ILE A 67 -12.26 -3.79 -3.90
N LYS A 68 -13.46 -4.31 -3.63
CA LYS A 68 -13.70 -5.74 -3.38
C LYS A 68 -14.18 -6.39 -4.67
N ILE A 69 -13.40 -7.36 -5.16
CA ILE A 69 -13.76 -8.11 -6.35
C ILE A 69 -14.45 -9.41 -5.88
N PRO A 70 -15.71 -9.65 -6.27
CA PRO A 70 -16.32 -10.94 -6.00
C PRO A 70 -15.57 -12.01 -6.79
N ILE A 71 -15.13 -13.07 -6.12
CA ILE A 71 -14.59 -14.23 -6.83
C ILE A 71 -15.77 -14.95 -7.47
N SER A 72 -15.92 -14.79 -8.78
CA SER A 72 -16.76 -15.69 -9.58
C SER A 72 -16.03 -17.03 -9.68
N VAL A 73 -16.28 -17.93 -8.74
CA VAL A 73 -15.97 -19.34 -8.96
C VAL A 73 -16.97 -19.82 -10.00
N THR A 74 -16.57 -19.88 -11.27
CA THR A 74 -17.22 -20.79 -12.21
C THR A 74 -16.95 -22.18 -11.68
N LEU A 75 -17.86 -22.68 -10.83
CA LEU A 75 -17.92 -24.08 -10.47
C LEU A 75 -18.15 -24.81 -11.79
N GLY A 76 -17.07 -25.33 -12.38
CA GLY A 76 -17.16 -26.38 -13.38
C GLY A 76 -17.98 -27.48 -12.73
N ALA A 77 -19.20 -27.64 -13.25
CA ALA A 77 -20.13 -28.67 -12.85
C ALA A 77 -19.40 -30.01 -12.77
N GLY A 78 -19.62 -30.74 -11.67
CA GLY A 78 -19.23 -32.14 -11.61
C GLY A 78 -19.95 -32.93 -12.70
N THR A 79 -19.19 -33.74 -13.42
CA THR A 79 -19.34 -35.19 -13.64
C THR A 79 -18.14 -35.67 -14.43
#